data_AF-A0A3M3GD47-F1
#
_entry.id   AF-A0A3M3GD47-F1
#
_cell.length_a   1.000
_cell.length_b   1.000
_cell.length_c   1.000
_cell.angle_alpha   90.00
_cell.angle_beta   90.00
_cell.angle_gamma   90.00
#
_symmetry.space_group_name_H-M   'P 1'
#
loop_
_entity.id
_entity.type
_entity.pdbx_description
1 polymer ?
#
loop_
_entity_poly.entity_id
_entity_poly.type
_entity_poly.pdbx_seq_one_letter_code
_entity_poly.pdbx_strand_id
1 'polypeptide(L)'
;MKFAELEKKRISLLKSISDELARHKAAADRFKAELVETVRLITASADGIDLDALKLAESVIEVRGTFDKAGDDRAHALQKAIDDLANGGQSLKKAYVGTKSYDRWHGQYIECGYGMGPSHGSVIFSIGIRRSELGRDLTEAEIEAALYYLRNLHKIQAATASAAA
;
A
#
# COMPACT_ATOMS: atom_id res chain seq x y z
N MET A 1 -38.69 -19.80 -37.70
CA MET A 1 -37.53 -18.90 -37.81
C MET A 1 -36.69 -19.31 -39.00
N LYS A 2 -36.25 -18.36 -39.81
CA LYS A 2 -35.30 -18.62 -40.91
C LYS A 2 -33.89 -18.84 -40.32
N PHE A 3 -33.05 -19.59 -41.01
CA PHE A 3 -31.68 -19.91 -40.56
C PHE A 3 -30.87 -18.66 -40.15
N ALA A 4 -30.99 -17.56 -40.91
CA ALA A 4 -30.34 -16.30 -40.60
C ALA A 4 -30.78 -15.67 -39.25
N GLU A 5 -32.02 -15.89 -38.81
CA GLU A 5 -32.52 -15.42 -37.51
C GLU A 5 -31.95 -16.25 -36.36
N LEU A 6 -31.76 -17.55 -36.56
CA LEU A 6 -31.14 -18.45 -35.58
C LEU A 6 -29.66 -18.09 -35.39
N GLU A 7 -28.95 -17.79 -36.48
CA GLU A 7 -27.55 -17.35 -36.42
C GLU A 7 -27.39 -16.00 -35.71
N LYS A 8 -28.26 -15.02 -36.00
CA LYS A 8 -28.29 -13.75 -35.25
C LYS A 8 -28.58 -13.98 -33.76
N LYS A 9 -29.49 -14.90 -33.43
CA LYS A 9 -29.81 -15.26 -32.04
C LYS A 9 -28.63 -15.93 -31.35
N ARG A 10 -27.88 -16.82 -32.03
CA ARG A 10 -26.66 -17.44 -31.49
C ARG A 10 -25.61 -16.39 -31.12
N ILE A 11 -25.34 -15.45 -32.02
CA ILE A 11 -24.38 -14.35 -31.77
C ILE A 11 -24.82 -13.50 -30.59
N SER A 12 -26.09 -13.13 -30.53
CA SER A 12 -26.66 -12.36 -29.41
C SER A 12 -26.50 -13.10 -28.07
N LEU A 13 -26.84 -14.39 -28.03
CA LEU A 13 -26.70 -15.21 -26.81
C LEU A 13 -25.25 -15.35 -26.37
N LEU A 14 -24.30 -15.57 -27.31
CA LEU A 14 -22.88 -15.64 -26.99
C LEU A 14 -22.38 -14.33 -26.40
N LYS A 15 -22.83 -13.19 -26.93
CA LYS A 15 -22.52 -11.87 -26.36
C LYS A 15 -23.09 -11.72 -24.95
N SER A 16 -24.36 -12.07 -24.74
CA SER A 16 -24.97 -12.01 -23.40
C SER A 16 -24.25 -12.89 -22.38
N ILE A 17 -23.82 -14.10 -22.76
CA ILE A 17 -23.01 -14.98 -21.91
C ILE A 17 -21.67 -14.32 -21.57
N SER A 18 -20.98 -13.77 -22.57
CA SER A 18 -19.70 -13.08 -22.36
C SER A 18 -19.83 -11.89 -21.40
N ASP A 19 -20.86 -11.06 -21.59
CA ASP A 19 -21.11 -9.87 -20.77
C ASP A 19 -21.45 -10.24 -19.31
N GLU A 20 -22.21 -11.32 -19.11
CA GLU A 20 -22.58 -11.80 -17.78
C GLU A 20 -21.37 -12.41 -17.05
N LEU A 21 -20.55 -13.22 -17.75
CA LEU A 21 -19.30 -13.74 -17.20
C LEU A 21 -18.34 -12.62 -16.80
N ALA A 22 -18.23 -11.56 -17.61
CA ALA A 22 -17.40 -10.40 -17.30
C ALA A 22 -17.91 -9.66 -16.05
N ARG A 23 -19.24 -9.48 -15.93
CA ARG A 23 -19.86 -8.88 -14.73
C ARG A 23 -19.64 -9.71 -13.48
N HIS A 24 -19.87 -11.02 -13.55
CA HIS A 24 -19.63 -11.93 -12.42
C HIS A 24 -18.16 -11.96 -12.00
N LYS A 25 -17.24 -11.96 -12.97
CA LYS A 25 -15.81 -11.89 -12.67
C LYS A 25 -15.46 -10.59 -11.94
N ALA A 26 -15.91 -9.44 -12.45
CA ALA A 26 -15.67 -8.15 -11.81
C ALA A 26 -16.25 -8.08 -10.39
N ALA A 27 -17.46 -8.62 -10.19
CA ALA A 27 -18.07 -8.69 -8.86
C ALA A 27 -17.30 -9.63 -7.92
N ALA A 28 -16.89 -10.81 -8.40
CA ALA A 28 -16.11 -11.76 -7.62
C ALA A 28 -14.75 -11.19 -7.22
N ASP A 29 -14.06 -10.50 -8.13
CA ASP A 29 -12.77 -9.86 -7.87
C ASP A 29 -12.93 -8.73 -6.84
N ARG A 30 -14.02 -7.95 -6.92
CA ARG A 30 -14.38 -6.95 -5.90
C ARG A 30 -14.61 -7.58 -4.53
N PHE A 31 -15.43 -8.62 -4.44
CA PHE A 31 -15.72 -9.28 -3.15
C PHE A 31 -14.49 -9.93 -2.54
N LYS A 32 -13.60 -10.50 -3.36
CA LYS A 32 -12.32 -11.02 -2.89
C LYS A 32 -11.44 -9.90 -2.30
N ALA A 33 -11.37 -8.75 -2.95
CA ALA A 33 -10.63 -7.60 -2.42
C ALA A 33 -11.22 -7.11 -1.09
N GLU A 34 -12.55 -6.98 -1.00
CA GLU A 34 -13.24 -6.60 0.25
C GLU A 34 -13.02 -7.64 1.36
N LEU A 35 -13.01 -8.93 1.04
CA LEU A 35 -12.73 -10.01 2.00
C LEU A 35 -11.31 -9.93 2.55
N VAL A 36 -10.30 -9.79 1.68
CA VAL A 36 -8.89 -9.69 2.10
C VAL A 36 -8.70 -8.49 3.03
N GLU A 37 -9.28 -7.34 2.69
CA GLU A 37 -9.20 -6.14 3.54
C GLU A 37 -9.91 -6.35 4.89
N THR A 38 -11.08 -6.99 4.88
CA THR A 38 -11.81 -7.27 6.12
C THR A 38 -11.02 -8.22 7.03
N VAL A 39 -10.42 -9.27 6.47
CA VAL A 39 -9.58 -10.22 7.22
C VAL A 39 -8.33 -9.53 7.78
N ARG A 40 -7.71 -8.60 7.01
CA ARG A 40 -6.60 -7.77 7.49
C ARG A 40 -7.00 -6.96 8.72
N LEU A 41 -8.14 -6.27 8.67
CA LEU A 41 -8.63 -5.45 9.79
C LEU A 41 -9.01 -6.29 11.02
N ILE A 42 -9.61 -7.46 10.82
CA ILE A 42 -9.91 -8.39 11.92
C ILE A 42 -8.61 -8.84 12.59
N THR A 43 -7.59 -9.22 11.81
CA THR A 43 -6.31 -9.69 12.34
C THR A 43 -5.58 -8.57 13.08
N ALA A 44 -5.53 -7.37 12.49
CA ALA A 44 -4.96 -6.20 13.15
C ALA A 44 -5.67 -5.89 14.49
N SER A 45 -7.00 -5.92 14.51
CA SER A 45 -7.78 -5.71 15.73
C SER A 45 -7.53 -6.78 16.79
N ALA A 46 -7.43 -8.06 16.38
CA ALA A 46 -7.11 -9.17 17.28
C ALA A 46 -5.71 -9.04 17.90
N ASP A 47 -4.76 -8.45 17.16
CA ASP A 47 -3.40 -8.13 17.63
C ASP A 47 -3.34 -6.86 18.51
N GLY A 48 -4.49 -6.24 18.81
CA GLY A 48 -4.59 -5.03 19.63
C GLY A 48 -4.22 -3.75 18.90
N ILE A 49 -4.23 -3.76 17.56
CA ILE A 49 -3.96 -2.58 16.74
C ILE A 49 -5.22 -1.71 16.70
N ASP A 50 -5.04 -0.42 17.01
CA ASP A 50 -6.08 0.59 16.88
C ASP A 50 -6.39 0.82 15.39
N LEU A 51 -7.60 0.45 14.98
CA LEU A 51 -8.04 0.53 13.58
C LEU A 51 -8.27 1.96 13.12
N ASP A 52 -8.63 2.88 14.01
CA ASP A 52 -8.86 4.27 13.64
C ASP A 52 -7.52 4.99 13.46
N ALA A 53 -6.55 4.73 14.34
CA ALA A 53 -5.17 5.18 14.16
C ALA A 53 -4.55 4.59 12.88
N LEU A 54 -4.77 3.30 12.60
CA LEU A 54 -4.32 2.64 11.37
C LEU A 54 -4.86 3.36 10.12
N LYS A 55 -6.17 3.56 10.04
CA LYS A 55 -6.82 4.21 8.89
C LYS A 55 -6.37 5.65 8.71
N LEU A 56 -6.27 6.40 9.82
CA LEU A 56 -5.79 7.77 9.78
C LEU A 56 -4.35 7.83 9.26
N ALA A 57 -3.47 6.96 9.75
CA ALA A 57 -2.09 6.87 9.26
C ALA A 57 -2.04 6.53 7.76
N GLU A 58 -2.76 5.50 7.31
CA GLU A 58 -2.80 5.08 5.90
C GLU A 58 -3.37 6.15 4.96
N SER A 59 -4.16 7.10 5.49
CA SER A 59 -4.63 8.26 4.73
C SER A 59 -3.54 9.30 4.45
N VAL A 60 -2.52 9.41 5.32
CA VAL A 60 -1.50 10.48 5.26
C VAL A 60 -0.11 10.02 4.87
N ILE A 61 0.29 8.81 5.27
CA ILE A 61 1.58 8.21 4.92
C ILE A 61 1.41 7.05 3.96
N GLU A 62 2.43 6.84 3.14
CA GLU A 62 2.53 5.74 2.21
C GLU A 62 3.77 4.92 2.54
N VAL A 63 3.58 3.63 2.81
CA VAL A 63 4.67 2.65 2.92
C VAL A 63 4.62 1.72 1.72
N ARG A 64 5.70 1.68 0.93
CA ARG A 64 5.83 0.77 -0.22
C ARG A 64 6.86 -0.30 0.09
N GLY A 65 6.59 -1.51 -0.39
CA GLY A 65 7.41 -2.68 -0.08
C GLY A 65 7.16 -3.23 1.32
N THR A 66 7.84 -4.34 1.64
CA THR A 66 7.71 -5.03 2.93
C THR A 66 8.95 -4.80 3.78
N PHE A 67 8.78 -4.48 5.06
CA PHE A 67 9.86 -4.22 5.99
C PHE A 67 10.84 -5.40 6.06
N ASP A 68 10.35 -6.65 6.06
CA ASP A 68 11.21 -7.85 6.10
C ASP A 68 12.09 -8.04 4.86
N LYS A 69 11.72 -7.42 3.73
CA LYS A 69 12.49 -7.45 2.47
C LYS A 69 13.20 -6.14 2.17
N ALA A 70 13.27 -5.23 3.14
CA ALA A 70 13.86 -3.90 2.97
C ALA A 70 15.40 -3.89 3.09
N GLY A 71 16.02 -5.06 3.30
CA GLY A 71 17.47 -5.22 3.39
C GLY A 71 18.10 -4.56 4.63
N ASP A 72 19.37 -4.23 4.55
CA ASP A 72 20.23 -3.96 5.71
C ASP A 72 19.87 -2.67 6.47
N ASP A 73 19.70 -1.54 5.77
CA ASP A 73 19.45 -0.22 6.40
C ASP A 73 17.96 0.02 6.72
N ARG A 74 17.11 -1.02 6.70
CA ARG A 74 15.65 -0.87 6.91
C ARG A 74 15.28 -0.21 8.23
N ALA A 75 16.00 -0.56 9.30
CA ALA A 75 15.76 0.00 10.63
C ALA A 75 16.17 1.49 10.67
N HIS A 76 17.25 1.85 9.97
CA HIS A 76 17.66 3.24 9.84
C HIS A 76 16.64 4.06 9.06
N ALA A 77 16.16 3.56 7.91
CA ALA A 77 15.13 4.23 7.12
C ALA A 77 13.83 4.45 7.93
N LEU A 78 13.39 3.42 8.67
CA LEU A 78 12.23 3.53 9.56
C LEU A 78 12.44 4.58 10.65
N GLN A 79 13.58 4.54 11.35
CA GLN A 79 13.86 5.49 12.42
C GLN A 79 13.97 6.92 11.90
N LYS A 80 14.56 7.13 10.71
CA LYS A 80 14.62 8.45 10.06
C LYS A 80 13.23 9.01 9.76
N ALA A 81 12.30 8.19 9.30
CA ALA A 81 10.92 8.62 9.08
C ALA A 81 10.21 8.98 10.40
N ILE A 82 10.40 8.16 11.44
CA ILE A 82 9.86 8.40 12.78
C ILE A 82 10.39 9.71 13.36
N ASP A 83 11.70 9.94 13.28
CA ASP A 83 12.33 11.15 13.80
C ASP A 83 11.83 12.39 13.06
N ASP A 84 11.67 12.33 11.74
CA ASP A 84 11.16 13.46 10.97
C ASP A 84 9.69 13.75 11.30
N LEU A 85 8.83 12.74 11.40
CA LEU A 85 7.43 12.91 11.79
C LEU A 85 7.28 13.47 13.22
N ALA A 86 8.09 12.99 14.16
CA ALA A 86 8.12 13.53 15.52
C ALA A 86 8.52 15.02 15.56
N ASN A 87 9.23 15.50 14.53
CA ASN A 87 9.60 16.90 14.34
C ASN A 87 8.70 17.63 13.31
N GLY A 88 7.50 17.11 13.01
CA GLY A 88 6.52 17.76 12.14
C GLY A 88 6.63 17.45 10.65
N GLY A 89 7.43 16.46 10.25
CA GLY A 89 7.42 15.86 8.91
C GLY A 89 8.02 16.72 7.79
N GLN A 90 8.89 17.67 8.11
CA GLN A 90 9.37 18.67 7.15
C GLN A 90 10.27 18.08 6.04
N SER A 91 11.06 17.05 6.35
CA SER A 91 11.89 16.37 5.36
C SER A 91 11.02 15.46 4.49
N LEU A 92 10.09 14.73 5.11
CA LEU A 92 9.16 13.84 4.44
C LEU A 92 8.17 14.56 3.52
N LYS A 93 7.96 15.87 3.67
CA LYS A 93 7.23 16.67 2.68
C LYS A 93 7.98 16.89 1.36
N LYS A 94 9.31 16.79 1.39
CA LYS A 94 10.17 17.06 0.22
C LYS A 94 10.65 15.77 -0.43
N ALA A 95 10.87 14.74 0.37
CA ALA A 95 11.43 13.47 -0.05
C ALA A 95 10.75 12.30 0.67
N TYR A 96 10.84 11.11 0.09
CA TYR A 96 10.62 9.87 0.82
C TYR A 96 11.97 9.31 1.26
N VAL A 97 11.97 8.58 2.37
CA VAL A 97 13.13 7.79 2.81
C VAL A 97 12.88 6.33 2.53
N GLY A 98 13.93 5.53 2.43
CA GLY A 98 13.75 4.11 2.14
C GLY A 98 15.06 3.38 1.97
N THR A 99 14.96 2.24 1.31
CA THR A 99 16.12 1.44 0.94
C THR A 99 16.04 1.03 -0.52
N LYS A 100 17.22 0.83 -1.12
CA LYS A 100 17.36 0.35 -2.49
C LYS A 100 18.17 -0.93 -2.55
N SER A 101 18.01 -1.66 -3.66
CA SER A 101 18.87 -2.77 -4.04
C SER A 101 19.66 -2.41 -5.30
N TYR A 102 20.95 -2.68 -5.29
CA TYR A 102 21.85 -2.51 -6.44
C TYR A 102 23.00 -3.52 -6.39
N ASP A 103 23.13 -4.33 -7.45
CA ASP A 103 24.16 -5.37 -7.56
C ASP A 103 24.29 -6.23 -6.28
N ARG A 104 25.41 -6.15 -5.56
CA ARG A 104 25.67 -6.91 -4.33
C ARG A 104 25.15 -6.23 -3.06
N TRP A 105 24.61 -5.01 -3.16
CA TRP A 105 24.11 -4.25 -2.01
C TRP A 105 22.58 -4.33 -1.97
N HIS A 106 22.05 -4.97 -0.92
CA HIS A 106 20.61 -5.12 -0.71
C HIS A 106 20.17 -4.37 0.55
N GLY A 107 19.52 -3.23 0.35
CA GLY A 107 18.98 -2.41 1.42
C GLY A 107 19.85 -1.23 1.82
N GLN A 108 20.53 -0.58 0.87
CA GLN A 108 21.23 0.68 1.13
C GLN A 108 20.21 1.81 1.35
N TYR A 109 20.39 2.62 2.40
CA TYR A 109 19.56 3.78 2.68
C TYR A 109 19.52 4.77 1.51
N ILE A 110 18.34 5.35 1.28
CA ILE A 110 18.13 6.44 0.35
C ILE A 110 17.18 7.48 0.92
N GLU A 111 17.36 8.69 0.43
CA GLU A 111 16.42 9.79 0.54
C GLU A 111 16.26 10.38 -0.86
N CYS A 112 15.03 10.42 -1.37
CA CYS A 112 14.76 10.80 -2.74
C CYS A 112 13.56 11.73 -2.81
N GLY A 113 13.69 12.84 -3.54
CA GLY A 113 12.59 13.76 -3.79
C GLY A 113 11.39 13.07 -4.45
N TYR A 114 10.19 13.55 -4.21
CA TYR A 114 8.99 12.98 -4.83
C TYR A 114 9.06 13.05 -6.37
N GLY A 115 8.83 11.92 -7.02
CA GLY A 115 8.98 11.77 -8.49
C GLY A 115 10.41 11.47 -8.94
N MET A 116 11.37 11.43 -8.02
CA MET A 116 12.76 11.05 -8.27
C MET A 116 13.05 9.64 -7.74
N GLY A 117 14.15 9.06 -8.21
CA GLY A 117 14.66 7.77 -7.74
C GLY A 117 16.18 7.79 -7.57
N PRO A 118 16.75 6.75 -6.97
CA PRO A 118 18.20 6.66 -6.80
C PRO A 118 18.91 6.58 -8.16
N SER A 119 20.12 7.14 -8.26
CA SER A 119 20.91 7.14 -9.50
C SER A 119 21.23 5.73 -10.01
N HIS A 120 21.42 4.78 -9.09
CA HIS A 120 21.66 3.37 -9.40
C HIS A 120 20.84 2.48 -8.47
N GLY A 121 20.33 1.37 -9.03
CA GLY A 121 19.50 0.42 -8.33
C GLY A 121 18.01 0.71 -8.43
N SER A 122 17.23 -0.01 -7.63
CA SER A 122 15.79 0.17 -7.54
C SER A 122 15.36 0.25 -6.08
N VAL A 123 14.40 1.11 -5.80
CA VAL A 123 13.78 1.23 -4.47
C VAL A 123 13.06 -0.08 -4.16
N ILE A 124 13.33 -0.66 -3.00
CA ILE A 124 12.69 -1.91 -2.54
C ILE A 124 11.75 -1.69 -1.36
N PHE A 125 11.97 -0.60 -0.62
CA PHE A 125 11.13 -0.17 0.49
C PHE A 125 11.19 1.36 0.60
N SER A 126 10.06 2.00 0.89
CA SER A 126 10.03 3.44 1.11
C SER A 126 8.91 3.86 2.05
N ILE A 127 9.15 4.92 2.80
CA ILE A 127 8.21 5.60 3.67
C ILE A 127 8.16 7.07 3.22
N GLY A 128 6.96 7.56 2.92
CA GLY A 128 6.73 8.94 2.52
C GLY A 128 5.37 9.44 2.97
N ILE A 129 5.15 10.75 2.84
CA ILE A 129 3.83 11.37 2.91
C ILE A 129 3.13 11.13 1.58
N ARG A 130 1.84 10.81 1.64
CA ARG A 130 1.02 10.59 0.45
C ARG A 130 0.99 11.85 -0.39
N ARG A 131 1.05 11.70 -1.72
CA ARG A 131 1.13 12.84 -2.66
C ARG A 131 -0.02 13.85 -2.50
N SER A 132 -1.21 13.41 -2.09
CA SER A 132 -2.36 14.28 -1.83
C SER A 132 -2.17 15.19 -0.61
N GLU A 133 -1.32 14.80 0.34
CA GLU A 133 -1.14 15.51 1.62
C GLU A 133 0.11 16.40 1.64
N LEU A 134 0.97 16.34 0.62
CA LEU A 134 2.21 17.12 0.56
C LEU A 134 2.00 18.65 0.58
N GLY A 135 0.81 19.12 0.20
CA GLY A 135 0.48 20.55 0.11
C GLY A 135 0.08 21.20 1.42
N ARG A 136 0.00 20.45 2.53
CA ARG A 136 -0.44 20.97 3.84
C ARG A 136 0.45 20.47 4.97
N ASP A 137 0.27 21.06 6.15
CA ASP A 137 0.78 20.51 7.38
C ASP A 137 -0.08 19.32 7.85
N LEU A 138 0.59 18.31 8.38
CA LEU A 138 -0.09 17.24 9.09
C LEU A 138 -0.53 17.76 10.47
N THR A 139 -1.73 17.36 10.87
CA THR A 139 -2.24 17.63 12.21
C THR A 139 -1.53 16.78 13.25
N GLU A 140 -1.59 17.17 14.52
CA GLU A 140 -1.00 16.39 15.63
C GLU A 140 -1.55 14.96 15.68
N ALA A 141 -2.85 14.79 15.48
CA ALA A 141 -3.50 13.47 15.45
C ALA A 141 -3.00 12.60 14.28
N GLU A 142 -2.76 13.20 13.11
CA GLU A 142 -2.20 12.48 11.95
C GLU A 142 -0.74 12.08 12.18
N ILE A 143 0.05 12.95 12.81
CA ILE A 143 1.43 12.63 13.20
C ILE A 143 1.44 11.50 14.22
N GLU A 144 0.60 11.58 15.26
CA GLU A 144 0.48 10.53 16.27
C GLU A 144 0.08 9.19 15.65
N ALA A 145 -0.93 9.18 14.78
CA ALA A 145 -1.36 8.00 14.04
C ALA A 145 -0.23 7.44 13.15
N ALA A 146 0.49 8.29 12.40
CA ALA A 146 1.60 7.87 11.56
C ALA A 146 2.75 7.27 12.39
N LEU A 147 3.08 7.86 13.55
CA LEU A 147 4.07 7.32 14.46
C LEU A 147 3.62 5.96 15.03
N TYR A 148 2.36 5.85 15.45
CA TYR A 148 1.77 4.59 15.91
C TYR A 148 1.86 3.50 14.83
N TYR A 149 1.51 3.83 13.59
CA TYR A 149 1.60 2.94 12.44
C TYR A 149 3.04 2.45 12.23
N LEU A 150 4.01 3.37 12.17
CA LEU A 150 5.41 3.01 11.91
C LEU A 150 6.02 2.18 13.04
N ARG A 151 5.64 2.44 14.30
CA ARG A 151 6.07 1.61 15.44
C ARG A 151 5.46 0.20 15.43
N ASN A 152 4.30 0.03 14.81
CA ASN A 152 3.63 -1.26 14.67
C ASN A 152 3.77 -1.86 13.25
N LEU A 153 4.60 -1.28 12.39
CA LEU A 153 4.68 -1.61 10.96
C LEU A 153 4.85 -3.11 10.70
N HIS A 154 5.72 -3.77 11.46
CA HIS A 154 5.98 -5.19 11.30
C HIS A 154 4.75 -6.05 11.57
N LYS A 155 4.02 -5.78 12.65
CA LYS A 155 2.77 -6.47 13.00
C LYS A 155 1.68 -6.22 11.95
N ILE A 156 1.52 -4.97 11.52
CA ILE A 156 0.54 -4.58 10.50
C ILE A 156 0.80 -5.32 9.19
N GLN A 157 2.05 -5.39 8.75
CA GLN A 157 2.41 -6.10 7.52
C GLN A 157 2.28 -7.62 7.67
N ALA A 158 2.58 -8.19 8.84
CA ALA A 158 2.35 -9.61 9.12
C ALA A 158 0.85 -9.98 9.06
N ALA A 159 -0.01 -9.17 9.67
CA ALA A 159 -1.47 -9.33 9.59
C ALA A 159 -1.98 -9.26 8.14
N THR A 160 -1.40 -8.37 7.33
CA THR A 160 -1.72 -8.23 5.90
C THR A 160 -1.30 -9.45 5.10
N ALA A 161 -0.10 -9.99 5.33
CA ALA A 161 0.40 -11.17 4.65
C ALA A 161 -0.46 -12.42 4.97
N SER A 162 -0.89 -12.57 6.22
CA SER A 162 -1.78 -13.67 6.62
C SER A 162 -3.16 -13.57 5.98
N ALA A 163 -3.66 -12.37 5.72
CA ALA A 163 -4.98 -12.16 5.09
C ALA A 163 -4.98 -12.41 3.58
N ALA A 164 -3.81 -12.32 2.93
CA ALA A 164 -3.65 -12.50 1.50
C ALA A 164 -3.27 -13.95 1.08
N ALA A 165 -2.93 -14.81 2.05
CA ALA A 165 -2.61 -16.22 1.85
C ALA A 165 -3.88 -17.07 1.71
#